data_AF-A0A016V7N7-F1
#
_entry.id   AF-A0A016V7N7-F1
#
_cell.length_a   1.000
_cell.length_b   1.000
_cell.length_c   1.000
_cell.angle_alpha   90.00
_cell.angle_beta   90.00
_cell.angle_gamma   90.00
#
_symmetry.space_group_name_H-M   'P 1'
#
loop_
_entity.id
_entity.type
_entity.pdbx_description
1 polymer ?
#
loop_
_entity_poly.entity_id
_entity_poly.type
_entity_poly.pdbx_seq_one_letter_code
_entity_poly.pdbx_strand_id
1 'polypeptide(L)'
;MALFRITNQSFGPENSFEEQIKWTEDGKQWPYPIDNEYMFGPESEVPFYEHIFLERHLSGLGLPKDGPIAHFMELVSALNVNKSFVLLQNKSLI
;
A
#
# COMPACT_ATOMS: atom_id res chain seq x y z
N MET A 1 -8.41 -44.50 -36.54
CA MET A 1 -8.65 -43.13 -37.03
C MET A 1 -9.15 -42.30 -35.85
N ALA A 2 -8.24 -41.83 -35.01
CA ALA A 2 -8.60 -40.99 -33.86
C ALA A 2 -8.89 -39.58 -34.38
N LEU A 3 -10.15 -39.15 -34.27
CA LEU A 3 -10.58 -37.79 -34.56
C LEU A 3 -9.79 -36.84 -33.67
N PHE A 4 -8.87 -36.08 -34.28
CA PHE A 4 -8.22 -34.95 -33.65
C PHE A 4 -9.32 -33.91 -33.38
N ARG A 5 -9.76 -33.82 -32.13
CA ARG A 5 -10.60 -32.74 -31.64
C ARG A 5 -9.79 -31.47 -31.84
N ILE A 6 -10.11 -30.72 -32.90
CA ILE A 6 -9.54 -29.39 -33.16
C ILE A 6 -9.96 -28.55 -31.96
N THR A 7 -9.05 -28.44 -30.99
CA THR A 7 -9.19 -27.48 -29.90
C THR A 7 -9.20 -26.11 -30.55
N ASN A 8 -10.27 -25.36 -30.35
CA ASN A 8 -10.32 -23.94 -30.62
C ASN A 8 -9.28 -23.26 -29.70
N GLN A 9 -8.02 -23.30 -30.10
CA GLN A 9 -6.99 -22.41 -29.59
C GLN A 9 -7.17 -21.14 -30.42
N SER A 10 -7.89 -20.16 -29.85
CA SER A 10 -8.00 -18.84 -30.47
C SER A 10 -6.60 -18.30 -30.70
N PHE A 11 -6.28 -17.92 -31.94
CA PHE A 11 -4.95 -17.47 -32.38
C PHE A 11 -4.61 -16.04 -31.92
N GLY A 12 -5.24 -15.57 -30.85
CA GLY A 12 -5.20 -14.18 -30.40
C GLY A 12 -6.60 -13.67 -30.09
N PRO A 13 -6.70 -12.45 -29.55
CA PRO A 13 -7.98 -11.81 -29.29
C PRO A 13 -8.74 -11.60 -30.59
N GLU A 14 -10.03 -11.92 -30.60
CA GLU A 14 -10.91 -11.76 -31.77
C GLU A 14 -11.33 -10.29 -31.96
N ASN A 15 -11.18 -9.47 -30.91
CA ASN A 15 -11.56 -8.07 -30.89
C ASN A 15 -10.64 -7.23 -29.98
N SER A 16 -10.54 -5.93 -30.25
CA SER A 16 -9.76 -4.97 -29.44
C SER A 16 -10.24 -4.87 -27.99
N PHE A 17 -11.53 -5.12 -27.73
CA PHE A 17 -12.04 -5.18 -26.37
C PHE A 17 -11.52 -6.40 -25.61
N GLU A 18 -11.41 -7.55 -26.28
CA GLU A 18 -10.86 -8.77 -25.66
C GLU A 18 -9.37 -8.58 -25.34
N GLU A 19 -8.65 -7.88 -26.20
CA GLU A 19 -7.25 -7.50 -25.95
C GLU A 19 -7.12 -6.57 -24.72
N GLN A 20 -7.98 -5.56 -24.60
CA GLN A 20 -8.01 -4.66 -23.45
C GLN A 20 -8.40 -5.37 -22.15
N ILE A 21 -9.35 -6.32 -22.21
CA ILE A 21 -9.72 -7.16 -21.08
C ILE A 21 -8.50 -7.99 -20.65
N LYS A 22 -7.85 -8.66 -21.61
CA LYS A 22 -6.65 -9.45 -21.34
C LYS A 22 -5.50 -8.61 -20.77
N TRP A 23 -5.31 -7.38 -21.24
CA TRP A 23 -4.29 -6.47 -20.68
C TRP A 23 -4.63 -6.00 -19.27
N THR A 24 -5.92 -5.86 -18.95
CA THR A 24 -6.37 -5.54 -17.60
C THR A 24 -6.17 -6.72 -16.66
N GLU A 25 -6.50 -7.94 -17.10
CA GLU A 25 -6.26 -9.20 -16.36
C GLU A 25 -4.77 -9.48 -16.15
N ASP A 26 -3.95 -9.24 -17.18
CA ASP A 26 -2.49 -9.34 -17.12
C ASP A 26 -1.84 -8.22 -16.29
N GLY A 27 -2.60 -7.22 -15.83
CA GLY A 27 -2.11 -6.06 -15.07
C GLY A 27 -1.26 -5.06 -15.88
N LYS A 28 -1.29 -5.13 -17.21
CA LYS A 28 -0.61 -4.19 -18.12
C LYS A 28 -1.35 -2.86 -18.25
N GLN A 29 -2.66 -2.87 -18.01
CA GLN A 29 -3.53 -1.71 -18.08
C GLN A 29 -4.05 -1.34 -16.70
N TRP A 30 -4.26 -0.04 -16.46
CA TRP A 30 -4.86 0.45 -15.22
C TRP A 30 -6.35 0.06 -15.17
N PRO A 31 -6.86 -0.38 -14.01
CA PRO A 31 -8.27 -0.65 -13.85
C PRO A 31 -9.07 0.66 -13.88
N TYR A 32 -10.32 0.55 -14.34
CA TYR A 32 -11.27 1.65 -14.37
C TYR A 32 -12.40 1.43 -13.35
N PRO A 33 -12.91 2.50 -12.71
CA PRO A 33 -12.47 3.90 -12.82
C PRO A 33 -11.06 4.11 -12.24
N ILE A 34 -10.33 5.09 -12.79
CA ILE A 34 -8.96 5.39 -12.34
C ILE A 34 -9.00 5.81 -10.87
N ASP A 35 -8.24 5.09 -10.05
CA ASP A 35 -7.97 5.42 -8.65
C ASP A 35 -6.50 5.85 -8.51
N ASN A 36 -6.29 7.04 -7.93
CA ASN A 36 -4.94 7.58 -7.71
C ASN A 36 -4.19 6.85 -6.60
N GLU A 37 -4.91 6.12 -5.74
CA GLU A 37 -4.37 5.32 -4.65
C GLU A 37 -4.26 3.83 -5.04
N TYR A 38 -4.47 3.50 -6.32
CA TYR A 38 -4.28 2.14 -6.82
C TYR A 38 -2.83 1.69 -6.57
N MET A 39 -2.67 0.52 -5.95
CA MET A 39 -1.37 -0.04 -5.55
C MET A 39 -0.59 0.82 -4.53
N PHE A 40 -1.28 1.63 -3.72
CA PHE A 40 -0.66 2.37 -2.61
C PHE A 40 -0.01 1.46 -1.54
N GLY A 41 -0.37 0.17 -1.53
CA GLY A 41 0.24 -0.85 -0.69
C GLY A 41 -0.43 -0.95 0.70
N PRO A 42 0.24 -1.58 1.68
CA PRO A 42 -0.36 -1.91 2.97
C PRO A 42 -0.74 -0.67 3.79
N GLU A 43 -0.17 0.49 3.50
CA GLU A 43 -0.50 1.75 4.20
C GLU A 43 -1.93 2.21 3.94
N SER A 44 -2.55 1.80 2.82
CA SER A 44 -3.95 2.11 2.50
C SER A 44 -4.94 1.51 3.51
N GLU A 45 -4.58 0.39 4.12
CA GLU A 45 -5.40 -0.30 5.12
C GLU A 45 -5.22 0.30 6.51
N VAL A 46 -4.18 1.13 6.72
CA VAL A 46 -3.85 1.64 8.03
C VAL A 46 -4.62 2.93 8.32
N PRO A 47 -5.42 2.98 9.39
CA PRO A 47 -6.19 4.16 9.70
C PRO A 47 -5.31 5.36 10.09
N PHE A 48 -5.82 6.57 9.81
CA PHE A 48 -5.09 7.82 10.03
C PHE A 48 -4.60 7.99 11.47
N TYR A 49 -5.34 7.51 12.47
CA TYR A 49 -5.03 7.70 13.87
C TYR A 49 -3.75 6.96 14.30
N GLU A 50 -3.35 5.90 13.60
CA GLU A 50 -2.07 5.22 13.84
C GLU A 50 -0.88 6.05 13.37
N HIS A 51 -1.08 6.92 12.38
CA HIS A 51 -0.05 7.83 11.88
C HIS A 51 0.12 9.08 12.75
N ILE A 52 -0.92 9.45 13.50
CA ILE A 52 -0.96 10.65 14.36
C ILE A 52 -0.56 10.30 15.81
N PHE A 53 -1.14 9.24 16.38
CA PHE A 53 -0.97 8.90 17.79
C PHE A 53 0.21 7.95 18.02
N LEU A 54 1.42 8.51 17.92
CA LEU A 54 2.67 7.76 18.13
C LEU A 54 2.93 7.41 19.61
N GLU A 55 2.20 8.02 20.55
CA GLU A 55 2.36 7.77 22.01
C GLU A 55 2.24 6.30 22.40
N ARG A 56 1.38 5.54 21.70
CA ARG A 56 1.23 4.10 21.94
C ARG A 56 2.53 3.34 21.69
N HIS A 57 3.26 3.71 20.64
CA HIS A 57 4.55 3.11 20.31
C HIS A 57 5.64 3.56 21.31
N LEU A 58 5.62 4.82 21.72
CA LEU A 58 6.57 5.37 22.71
C LEU A 58 6.42 4.77 24.10
N SER A 59 5.19 4.44 24.51
CA SER A 59 4.91 3.91 25.84
C SER A 59 5.57 2.55 26.11
N GLY A 60 5.84 1.77 25.06
CA GLY A 60 6.53 0.48 25.15
C GLY A 60 8.06 0.59 25.33
N LEU A 61 8.66 1.74 25.05
CA LEU A 61 10.12 1.94 25.10
C LEU A 61 10.67 2.24 26.50
N GLY A 62 9.81 2.34 27.53
CA GLY A 62 10.23 2.56 28.92
C GLY A 62 10.87 3.94 29.15
N LEU A 63 10.51 4.92 28.33
CA LEU A 63 11.07 6.28 28.41
C LEU A 63 10.61 7.00 29.69
N PRO A 64 11.50 7.79 30.33
CA PRO A 64 11.10 8.62 31.46
C PRO A 64 10.08 9.67 30.98
N LYS A 65 9.01 9.87 31.77
CA LYS A 65 7.93 10.82 31.44
C LYS A 65 8.36 12.28 31.53
N ASP A 66 9.38 12.56 32.32
CA ASP A 66 9.91 13.89 32.55
C ASP A 66 11.40 13.96 32.21
N GLY A 67 11.80 15.08 31.60
CA GLY A 67 13.20 15.38 31.30
C GLY A 67 13.46 15.72 29.83
N PRO A 68 14.72 16.05 29.49
CA PRO A 68 15.10 16.49 28.15
C PRO A 68 14.92 15.40 27.08
N ILE A 69 14.99 14.12 27.47
CA ILE A 69 14.76 12.97 26.58
C ILE A 69 13.28 12.88 26.20
N ALA A 70 12.36 13.05 27.16
CA ALA A 70 10.92 13.06 26.90
C ALA A 70 10.54 14.17 25.91
N HIS A 71 11.07 15.37 26.13
CA HIS A 71 10.83 16.51 25.27
C HIS A 71 11.41 16.33 23.86
N PHE A 72 12.58 15.71 23.74
CA PHE A 72 13.14 15.35 22.43
C PHE A 72 12.24 14.36 21.68
N MET A 73 11.74 13.33 22.35
CA MET A 73 10.85 12.32 21.74
C MET A 73 9.49 12.91 21.33
N GLU A 74 8.98 13.88 22.08
CA GLU A 74 7.78 14.65 21.72
C GLU A 74 7.98 15.39 20.39
N LEU A 75 9.12 16.08 20.22
CA LEU A 75 9.46 16.79 18.99
C LEU A 75 9.63 15.85 17.79
N VAL A 76 10.29 14.70 18.00
CA VAL A 76 10.45 13.67 16.95
C VAL A 76 9.10 13.14 16.50
N SER A 77 8.18 12.93 17.45
CA SER A 77 6.82 12.45 17.17
C SER A 77 6.04 13.49 16.38
N ALA A 78 6.04 14.75 16.82
CA ALA A 78 5.37 15.85 16.12
C ALA A 78 5.88 16.05 14.68
N LEU A 79 7.19 15.86 14.45
CA LEU A 79 7.77 15.93 13.11
C LEU A 79 7.30 14.79 12.20
N ASN A 80 7.16 13.58 12.74
CA ASN A 80 6.72 12.40 11.98
C ASN A 80 5.24 12.41 11.62
N VAL A 81 4.39 13.10 12.39
CA VAL A 81 2.96 13.29 12.06
C VAL A 81 2.80 14.18 10.82
N ASN A 82 3.66 15.19 10.65
CA ASN A 82 3.60 16.13 9.53
C ASN A 82 4.13 15.55 8.20
N LYS A 83 4.58 14.29 8.19
CA LYS A 83 5.28 13.70 7.06
C LYS A 83 4.38 12.69 6.36
N SER A 84 3.82 13.10 5.21
CA SER A 84 2.83 12.35 4.44
C SER A 84 3.36 11.08 3.75
N PHE A 85 4.69 10.90 3.67
CA PHE A 85 5.33 9.83 2.88
C PHE A 85 6.08 8.79 3.72
N VAL A 86 6.02 8.87 5.05
CA VAL A 86 6.73 7.91 5.90
C VAL A 86 5.79 6.78 6.29
N LEU A 87 6.07 5.59 5.74
CA LEU A 87 5.39 4.35 6.09
C LEU A 87 5.45 4.08 7.59
N LEU A 88 4.36 3.60 8.17
CA LEU A 88 4.31 3.22 9.59
C LEU A 88 5.35 2.20 10.00
N GLN A 89 5.71 1.26 9.12
CA GLN A 89 6.80 0.30 9.33
C GLN A 89 8.14 0.97 9.63
N ASN A 90 8.39 2.17 9.07
CA ASN A 90 9.60 2.95 9.36
C ASN A 90 9.49 3.71 10.68
N LYS A 91 8.27 4.06 11.12
CA LYS A 91 8.03 4.77 12.38
C LYS A 91 8.10 3.84 13.60
N SER A 92 7.78 2.56 13.45
CA SER A 92 7.89 1.56 14.53
C SER A 92 9.32 1.18 14.92
N LEU A 93 10.32 1.64 14.16
CA LEU A 93 11.75 1.41 14.44
C LEU A 93 12.39 2.51 15.31
N ILE A 94 11.61 3.54 15.65
CA ILE A 94 11.99 4.67 16.53
C ILE A 94 11.56 4.34 17.95
#